data_AF-A0A2T5GJA1-F1
#
_entry.id   AF-A0A2T5GJA1-F1
#
_cell.length_a   1.000
_cell.length_b   1.000
_cell.length_c   1.000
_cell.angle_alpha   90.00
_cell.angle_beta   90.00
_cell.angle_gamma   90.00
#
_symmetry.space_group_name_H-M   'P 1'
#
loop_
_entity.id
_entity.type
_entity.pdbx_description
1 polymer ?
#
loop_
_entity_poly.entity_id
_entity_poly.type
_entity_poly.pdbx_seq_one_letter_code
_entity_poly.pdbx_strand_id
1 'polypeptide(L)' 'MTTLLKLHGDNRWAEQVERCRSSIAQSDYHGVDRFFCLYGGMGSLNDVILQSGGVTPAEDNERFDALRTDAWKQANALAR' A
#
# COMPACT_ATOMS: atom_id res chain seq x y z
N MET A 1 -1.45 -7.12 -0.86
CA MET A 1 -0.68 -6.06 -0.17
C MET A 1 -1.03 -5.99 1.32
N THR A 2 -2.29 -5.72 1.68
CA THR A 2 -2.74 -5.61 3.09
C THR A 2 -2.47 -6.86 3.92
N THR A 3 -2.68 -8.07 3.39
CA THR A 3 -2.35 -9.33 4.08
C THR A 3 -0.87 -9.44 4.42
N LEU A 4 0.00 -9.03 3.50
CA LEU A 4 1.44 -9.09 3.68
C LEU A 4 1.89 -8.08 4.75
N LEU A 5 1.39 -6.84 4.69
CA LEU A 5 1.61 -5.84 5.74
C LEU A 5 1.19 -6.35 7.13
N LYS A 6 0.01 -6.98 7.25
CA LYS A 6 -0.46 -7.55 8.52
C LYS A 6 0.43 -8.69 9.02
N LEU A 7 0.90 -9.55 8.11
CA LEU A 7 1.81 -10.65 8.44
C LEU A 7 3.12 -10.15 9.09
N HIS A 8 3.62 -9.01 8.65
CA HIS A 8 4.83 -8.38 9.18
C HIS A 8 4.57 -7.36 10.30
N GLY A 9 3.33 -7.25 10.78
CA GLY A 9 2.98 -6.36 11.89
C GLY A 9 2.71 -4.89 11.51
N ASP A 10 2.78 -4.54 10.22
CA ASP A 10 2.49 -3.21 9.69
C ASP A 10 0.98 -2.92 9.59
N ASN A 11 0.26 -3.14 10.70
CA ASN A 11 -1.20 -2.97 10.77
C ASN A 11 -1.64 -1.57 10.40
N ARG A 12 -0.87 -0.53 10.78
CA ARG A 12 -1.16 0.87 10.42
C ARG A 12 -1.19 1.06 8.90
N TRP A 13 -0.22 0.51 8.17
CA TRP A 13 -0.22 0.62 6.71
C TRP A 13 -1.30 -0.24 6.07
N ALA A 14 -1.53 -1.44 6.60
CA ALA A 14 -2.62 -2.29 6.13
C ALA A 14 -3.98 -1.59 6.25
N GLU A 15 -4.24 -0.92 7.38
CA GLU A 15 -5.46 -0.14 7.59
C GLU A 15 -5.58 1.06 6.65
N GLN A 16 -4.50 1.81 6.42
CA GLN A 16 -4.53 2.95 5.51
C GLN A 16 -4.83 2.53 4.06
N VAL A 17 -4.19 1.46 3.59
CA VAL A 17 -4.47 0.87 2.27
C VAL A 17 -5.92 0.39 2.18
N GLU A 18 -6.41 -0.29 3.21
CA GLU A 18 -7.78 -0.81 3.22
C GLU A 18 -8.82 0.31 3.21
N ARG A 19 -8.60 1.39 3.97
CA ARG A 19 -9.46 2.58 3.96
C ARG A 19 -9.54 3.20 2.56
N CYS A 20 -8.41 3.33 1.86
CA CYS A 20 -8.40 3.83 0.49
C CYS A 20 -9.18 2.89 -0.44
N ARG A 21 -8.93 1.58 -0.35
CA ARG A 21 -9.66 0.57 -1.13
C ARG A 21 -11.18 0.64 -0.92
N SER A 22 -11.63 0.77 0.32
CA SER A 22 -13.05 0.92 0.65
C SER A 22 -13.67 2.21 0.13
N SER A 23 -12.90 3.31 0.12
CA SER A 23 -13.33 4.62 -0.40
C SER A 23 -13.47 4.57 -1.93
N ILE A 24 -12.48 4.01 -2.62
CA ILE A 24 -12.49 3.77 -4.08
C ILE A 24 -13.69 2.89 -4.47
N ALA A 25 -13.93 1.80 -3.74
CA ALA A 25 -15.05 0.90 -4.02
C ALA A 25 -16.43 1.56 -3.85
N GLN A 26 -16.54 2.58 -2.99
CA GLN A 26 -17.75 3.37 -2.80
C GLN A 26 -17.89 4.50 -3.82
N SER A 27 -16.94 4.66 -4.75
CA SER A 27 -16.90 5.72 -5.75
C SER A 27 -17.00 7.13 -5.13
N ASP A 28 -16.51 7.29 -3.89
CA ASP A 28 -16.19 8.64 -3.44
C ASP A 28 -15.00 9.09 -4.30
N TYR A 29 -15.13 10.24 -4.97
CA TYR A 29 -14.11 10.76 -5.88
C TYR A 29 -12.74 11.00 -5.19
N HIS A 30 -12.64 10.78 -3.88
CA HIS A 30 -11.48 11.09 -3.04
C HIS A 30 -10.61 9.87 -2.73
N GLY A 31 -11.10 8.64 -2.92
CA GLY A 31 -10.36 7.42 -2.59
C GLY A 31 -9.06 7.26 -3.38
N VAL A 32 -9.05 7.64 -4.66
CA VAL A 32 -7.87 7.55 -5.53
C VAL A 32 -6.83 8.62 -5.16
N ASP A 33 -7.27 9.86 -4.91
CA ASP A 33 -6.39 10.95 -4.46
C ASP A 33 -5.71 10.62 -3.13
N ARG A 34 -6.50 10.16 -2.14
CA ARG A 34 -5.99 9.71 -0.84
C ARG A 34 -5.01 8.54 -1.00
N PHE A 35 -5.28 7.62 -1.92
CA PHE A 35 -4.35 6.52 -2.19
C PHE A 35 -3.01 7.03 -2.71
N PHE A 36 -3.00 8.02 -3.61
CA PHE A 36 -1.75 8.63 -4.09
C PHE A 36 -0.98 9.36 -3.00
N CYS A 37 -1.65 9.96 -2.02
CA CYS A 37 -0.96 10.54 -0.86
C CYS A 37 -0.14 9.50 -0.08
N LEU A 38 -0.49 8.21 -0.12
CA LEU A 38 0.29 7.17 0.54
C LEU A 38 1.67 6.96 -0.13
N TYR A 39 1.85 7.36 -1.39
CA TYR A 39 3.09 7.18 -2.15
C TYR A 39 3.99 8.43 -2.14
N GLY A 40 3.52 9.56 -1.60
CA GLY A 40 4.24 10.83 -1.60
C GLY A 40 4.84 11.19 -0.24
N GLY A 41 5.98 11.88 -0.25
CA GLY A 41 6.61 12.43 0.95
C GLY A 41 7.54 11.47 1.70
N MET A 42 8.13 11.96 2.79
CA MET A 42 9.02 11.19 3.66
C MET A 42 8.22 10.29 4.60
N GLY A 43 8.58 9.01 4.68
CA GLY A 43 7.85 8.03 5.49
C GLY A 43 6.57 7.55 4.79
N SER A 44 6.60 7.51 3.47
CA SER A 44 5.51 7.03 2.61
C SER A 44 5.47 5.49 2.57
N LEU A 45 4.46 4.94 1.91
CA LEU A 45 4.35 3.50 1.65
C LEU A 45 5.55 2.98 0.81
N ASN A 46 6.21 3.86 0.06
CA ASN A 46 7.42 3.50 -0.70
C ASN A 46 8.62 3.24 0.21
N ASP A 47 8.64 3.83 1.40
CA ASP A 47 9.73 3.71 2.37
C ASP A 47 9.56 2.48 3.28
N VAL A 48 8.42 1.77 3.16
CA VAL A 48 8.13 0.58 3.97
C VAL A 48 8.98 -0.60 3.50
N ILE A 49 9.74 -1.14 4.44
CA ILE A 49 10.50 -2.38 4.31
C ILE A 49 9.91 -3.37 5.31
N LEU A 50 9.42 -4.51 4.81
CA LEU A 50 8.83 -5.54 5.65
C LEU A 50 9.92 -6.21 6.48
N GLN A 51 9.67 -6.32 7.78
CA GLN A 51 10.55 -6.99 8.73
C GLN A 51 9.82 -8.14 9.43
N SER A 52 10.55 -9.18 9.79
CA SER A 52 10.03 -10.29 10.58
C SER A 52 11.11 -10.78 11.52
N GLY A 53 10.92 -10.65 12.84
CA GLY A 53 11.92 -11.09 13.82
C GLY A 53 13.32 -10.47 13.66
N GLY A 54 13.40 -9.23 13.17
CA GLY A 54 14.67 -8.53 12.95
C GLY A 54 15.37 -8.85 11.62
N VAL A 55 14.78 -9.70 10.78
CA VAL A 55 15.25 -9.93 9.40
C VAL A 55 14.36 -9.21 8.39
N THR A 56 14.94 -8.91 7.23
CA THR A 56 14.25 -8.35 6.06
C THR A 56 14.10 -9.46 5.01
N PRO A 57 12.98 -10.21 4.99
CA PRO A 57 12.78 -11.31 4.04
C PRO A 57 12.70 -10.78 2.60
N ALA A 58 13.68 -11.16 1.77
CA ALA A 58 13.81 -10.63 0.42
C ALA A 58 12.60 -10.94 -0.47
N GLU A 59 12.14 -12.19 -0.47
CA GLU A 59 10.98 -12.64 -1.28
C GLU A 59 9.70 -11.86 -0.95
N ASP A 60 9.41 -11.65 0.33
CA ASP A 60 8.24 -10.88 0.76
C ASP A 60 8.37 -9.40 0.38
N ASN A 61 9.58 -8.82 0.49
CA ASN A 61 9.80 -7.43 0.10
C ASN A 61 9.70 -7.24 -1.43
N GLU A 62 10.20 -8.18 -2.24
CA GLU A 62 10.01 -8.18 -3.69
C GLU A 62 8.53 -8.30 -4.06
N ARG A 63 7.81 -9.22 -3.40
CA ARG A 63 6.37 -9.38 -3.58
C ARG A 63 5.61 -8.11 -3.18
N PHE A 64 6.02 -7.46 -2.09
CA PHE A 64 5.43 -6.21 -1.64
C PHE A 64 5.66 -5.08 -2.65
N ASP A 65 6.87 -4.97 -3.20
CA ASP A 65 7.22 -3.99 -4.21
C ASP A 65 6.40 -4.15 -5.50
N ALA A 66 6.25 -5.39 -5.95
CA ALA A 66 5.40 -5.71 -7.10
C ALA A 66 3.94 -5.31 -6.85
N LEU A 67 3.41 -5.64 -5.66
CA LEU A 67 2.03 -5.33 -5.30
C LEU A 67 1.76 -3.83 -5.18
N ARG A 68 2.67 -3.06 -4.56
CA ARG A 68 2.50 -1.60 -4.45
C ARG A 68 2.64 -0.92 -5.81
N THR A 69 3.51 -1.41 -6.68
CA THR A 69 3.66 -0.92 -8.05
C THR A 69 2.41 -1.18 -8.88
N ASP A 70 1.85 -2.39 -8.80
CA ASP A 70 0.62 -2.74 -9.50
C ASP A 70 -0.58 -1.92 -9.01
N ALA A 71 -0.73 -1.77 -7.69
CA ALA A 71 -1.80 -0.96 -7.11
C ALA A 71 -1.72 0.52 -7.55
N TRP A 72 -0.52 1.09 -7.64
CA TRP A 72 -0.33 2.44 -8.18
C TRP A 72 -0.76 2.55 -9.64
N LYS A 73 -0.41 1.58 -10.48
CA LYS A 73 -0.82 1.55 -11.90
C LYS A 73 -2.34 1.47 -12.04
N GLN A 74 -2.99 0.63 -11.24
CA GLN A 74 -4.46 0.52 -11.24
C GLN A 74 -5.12 1.83 -10.80
N ALA A 75 -4.64 2.47 -9.73
CA ALA A 75 -5.15 3.76 -9.28
C ALA A 75 -4.97 4.85 -10.35
N ASN A 76 -3.83 4.86 -11.06
CA ASN A 76 -3.57 5.80 -12.15
C ASN A 76 -4.46 5.55 -13.38
N ALA A 77 -4.89 4.32 -13.62
CA ALA A 77 -5.88 4.01 -14.65
C ALA A 77 -7.28 4.48 -14.28
N LEU A 78 -7.64 4.47 -12.99
CA LEU A 78 -8.92 4.98 -12.48
C LEU A 78 -9.02 6.51 -12.44
N ALA A 79 -7.88 7.21 -12.38
CA ALA A 79 -7.81 8.67 -12.35
C ALA A 79 -7.99 9.34 -13.73
N ARG A 80 -8.17 8.55 -14.79
CA ARG A 80 -8.32 9.00 -16.19
C ARG A 80 -9.76 8.94 -16.63
#